data_AF-A0A8K0MQS3-F1
#
_entry.id   AF-A0A8K0MQS3-F1
#
_cell.length_a   1.000
_cell.length_b   1.000
_cell.length_c   1.000
_cell.angle_alpha   90.00
_cell.angle_beta   90.00
_cell.angle_gamma   90.00
#
_symmetry.space_group_name_H-M   'P 1'
#
loop_
_entity.id
_entity.type
_entity.pdbx_description
1 polymer ?
#
loop_
_entity_poly.entity_id
_entity_poly.type
_entity_poly.pdbx_seq_one_letter_code
_entity_poly.pdbx_strand_id
1 'polypeptide(L)'
;MSCEDSFSHWSFENERKKLAIFTALAFSQKLSGLPPETVFQPLLKDNLVAKGLVLSFITDFFKEYLVDNSLDDLISILKRGKVEDNLLEFFPSAKRSAECFSEHFSKEGMLALVEYNEKKIFEVKLKEMKSALTAQITEETDIAEVIETVKQRVKDAKLPDVEVVRILWDVIMDAVQWSGKNQQQNANSALRQVKTWAKLLNTFCTNGKLELELIYKVQMQCYEDAKLMKLFPEIVRSLYDQDVLAEDTILHWFRKGTNPKGRQTFVKALEPFVNWLEEAEEEE
;
A
#
# COMPACT_ATOMS: atom_id res chain seq x y z
N MET A 1 -35.70 -32.42 0.89
CA MET A 1 -35.81 -31.71 2.19
C MET A 1 -37.24 -31.83 2.66
N SER A 2 -37.47 -32.36 3.85
CA SER A 2 -38.82 -32.47 4.42
C SER A 2 -39.30 -31.09 4.92
N CYS A 3 -40.62 -30.87 5.04
CA CYS A 3 -41.17 -29.61 5.58
C CYS A 3 -40.67 -29.30 7.00
N GLU A 4 -40.34 -30.32 7.80
CA GLU A 4 -39.81 -30.16 9.17
C GLU A 4 -38.36 -29.68 9.17
N ASP A 5 -37.54 -30.16 8.23
CA ASP A 5 -36.18 -29.64 8.03
C ASP A 5 -36.21 -28.19 7.56
N SER A 6 -37.18 -27.82 6.71
CA SER A 6 -37.36 -26.45 6.24
C SER A 6 -37.85 -25.50 7.35
N PHE A 7 -38.74 -25.95 8.23
CA PHE A 7 -39.29 -25.13 9.32
C PHE A 7 -38.28 -24.90 10.46
N SER A 8 -37.54 -25.95 10.85
CA SER A 8 -36.47 -25.86 11.86
C SER A 8 -35.32 -24.98 11.38
N HIS A 9 -34.92 -25.10 10.11
CA HIS A 9 -33.94 -24.22 9.49
C HIS A 9 -34.38 -22.76 9.50
N TRP A 10 -35.63 -22.48 9.12
CA TRP A 10 -36.20 -21.12 9.10
C TRP A 10 -36.28 -20.48 10.50
N SER A 11 -36.63 -21.24 11.54
CA SER A 11 -36.64 -20.74 12.93
C SER A 11 -35.24 -20.35 13.42
N PHE A 12 -34.24 -21.18 13.11
CA PHE A 12 -32.85 -20.96 13.54
C PHE A 12 -32.20 -19.77 12.82
N GLU A 13 -32.50 -19.58 11.53
CA GLU A 13 -32.06 -18.39 10.78
C GLU A 13 -32.59 -17.09 11.37
N ASN A 14 -33.85 -17.09 11.80
CA ASN A 14 -34.49 -15.92 12.41
C ASN A 14 -33.89 -15.58 13.79
N GLU A 15 -33.56 -16.58 14.61
CA GLU A 15 -32.88 -16.38 15.90
C GLU A 15 -31.46 -15.83 15.74
N ARG A 16 -30.68 -16.38 14.80
CA ARG A 16 -29.33 -15.90 14.48
C ARG A 16 -29.35 -14.43 14.04
N LYS A 17 -30.29 -14.05 13.17
CA LYS A 17 -30.45 -12.67 12.71
C LYS A 17 -30.77 -11.72 13.86
N LYS A 18 -31.72 -12.10 14.73
CA LYS A 18 -32.04 -11.32 15.95
C LYS A 18 -30.82 -11.16 16.85
N LEU A 19 -30.02 -12.22 17.02
CA LEU A 19 -28.78 -12.16 17.81
C LEU A 19 -27.76 -11.20 17.20
N ALA A 20 -27.58 -11.22 15.88
CA ALA A 20 -26.68 -10.31 15.16
C ALA A 20 -27.10 -8.84 15.35
N ILE A 21 -28.37 -8.55 15.13
CA ILE A 21 -28.97 -7.21 15.31
C ILE A 21 -28.81 -6.75 16.76
N PHE A 22 -29.18 -7.59 17.73
CA PHE A 22 -29.03 -7.27 19.15
C PHE A 22 -27.58 -6.95 19.51
N THR A 23 -26.64 -7.75 19.01
CA THR A 23 -25.21 -7.58 19.27
C THR A 23 -24.69 -6.28 18.64
N ALA A 24 -25.12 -5.95 17.42
CA ALA A 24 -24.80 -4.70 16.74
C ALA A 24 -25.29 -3.48 17.55
N LEU A 25 -26.56 -3.49 17.97
CA LEU A 25 -27.15 -2.42 18.77
C LEU A 25 -26.46 -2.29 20.14
N ALA A 26 -26.16 -3.41 20.80
CA ALA A 26 -25.49 -3.41 22.09
C ALA A 26 -24.08 -2.79 22.04
N PHE A 27 -23.36 -2.99 20.93
CA PHE A 27 -22.06 -2.34 20.72
C PHE A 27 -22.20 -0.89 20.26
N SER A 28 -23.10 -0.60 19.33
CA SER A 28 -23.40 0.76 18.83
C SER A 28 -23.74 1.71 19.99
N GLN A 29 -24.65 1.27 20.85
CA GLN A 29 -25.13 2.05 22.00
C GLN A 29 -24.23 1.94 23.23
N LYS A 30 -23.09 1.22 23.12
CA LYS A 30 -22.11 1.00 24.21
C LYS A 30 -22.74 0.38 25.48
N LEU A 31 -23.78 -0.42 25.31
CA LEU A 31 -24.57 -1.00 26.42
C LEU A 31 -23.99 -2.29 26.97
N SER A 32 -23.22 -3.03 26.18
CA SER A 32 -22.77 -4.37 26.57
C SER A 32 -21.71 -4.35 27.70
N GLY A 33 -20.82 -3.35 27.70
CA GLY A 33 -19.59 -3.36 28.50
C GLY A 33 -18.63 -4.51 28.14
N LEU A 34 -18.98 -5.33 27.12
CA LEU A 34 -18.23 -6.52 26.73
C LEU A 34 -17.04 -6.13 25.85
N PRO A 35 -15.84 -6.72 26.07
CA PRO A 35 -14.74 -6.55 25.13
C PRO A 35 -15.10 -7.18 23.77
N PRO A 36 -14.99 -6.45 22.64
CA PRO A 36 -15.39 -6.96 21.31
C PRO A 36 -14.77 -8.30 20.92
N GLU A 37 -13.53 -8.56 21.34
CA GLU A 37 -12.80 -9.80 21.07
C GLU A 37 -13.48 -11.04 21.65
N THR A 38 -14.21 -10.89 22.77
CA THR A 38 -14.98 -11.98 23.39
C THR A 38 -16.18 -12.41 22.55
N VAL A 39 -16.62 -11.56 21.62
CA VAL A 39 -17.71 -11.85 20.67
C VAL A 39 -17.13 -12.30 19.34
N PHE A 40 -16.15 -11.58 18.79
CA PHE A 40 -15.67 -11.85 17.43
C PHE A 40 -14.73 -13.04 17.32
N GLN A 41 -13.80 -13.25 18.27
CA GLN A 41 -12.84 -14.35 18.15
C GLN A 41 -13.51 -15.74 18.18
N PRO A 42 -14.53 -16.01 19.04
CA PRO A 42 -15.22 -17.29 19.02
C PRO A 42 -15.95 -17.61 17.70
N LEU A 43 -16.29 -16.59 16.89
CA LEU A 43 -16.91 -16.80 15.58
C LEU A 43 -15.93 -17.45 14.59
N LEU A 44 -14.62 -17.27 14.76
CA LEU A 44 -13.61 -17.83 13.86
C LEU A 44 -13.35 -19.33 14.07
N LYS A 45 -14.14 -20.02 14.91
CA LYS A 45 -14.05 -21.47 15.07
C LYS A 45 -14.50 -22.21 13.80
N ASP A 46 -13.66 -23.13 13.31
CA ASP A 46 -13.81 -23.80 12.00
C ASP A 46 -15.19 -24.42 11.75
N ASN A 47 -15.82 -25.00 12.77
CA ASN A 47 -17.12 -25.65 12.63
C ASN A 47 -18.27 -24.67 12.34
N LEU A 48 -18.18 -23.42 12.83
CA LEU A 48 -19.18 -22.39 12.58
C LEU A 48 -18.98 -21.74 11.22
N VAL A 49 -17.70 -21.50 10.86
CA VAL A 49 -17.30 -20.92 9.58
C VAL A 49 -17.65 -21.85 8.42
N ALA A 50 -17.36 -23.15 8.53
CA ALA A 50 -17.64 -24.14 7.47
C ALA A 50 -19.13 -24.23 7.12
N LYS A 51 -20.02 -24.01 8.10
CA LYS A 51 -21.48 -24.01 7.90
C LYS A 51 -22.03 -22.70 7.33
N GLY A 52 -21.18 -21.69 7.08
CA GLY A 52 -21.60 -20.37 6.59
C GLY A 52 -22.36 -19.51 7.61
N LEU A 53 -22.51 -20.00 8.85
CA LEU A 53 -23.26 -19.31 9.91
C LEU A 53 -22.58 -17.99 10.29
N VAL A 54 -21.25 -17.99 10.31
CA VAL A 54 -20.44 -16.81 10.66
C VAL A 54 -20.62 -15.69 9.65
N LEU A 55 -20.50 -15.99 8.36
CA LEU A 55 -20.69 -15.00 7.30
C LEU A 55 -22.08 -14.36 7.38
N SER A 56 -23.13 -15.17 7.54
CA SER A 56 -24.50 -14.65 7.68
C SER A 56 -24.67 -13.75 8.91
N PHE A 57 -24.16 -14.17 10.07
CA PHE A 57 -24.21 -13.39 11.30
C PHE A 57 -23.47 -12.05 11.15
N ILE A 58 -22.25 -12.07 10.62
CA ILE A 58 -21.42 -10.88 10.43
C ILE A 58 -22.07 -9.92 9.43
N THR A 59 -22.71 -10.44 8.39
CA THR A 59 -23.43 -9.62 7.41
C THR A 59 -24.58 -8.85 8.06
N ASP A 60 -25.43 -9.55 8.83
CA ASP A 60 -26.53 -8.90 9.56
C ASP A 60 -26.00 -7.93 10.62
N PHE A 61 -24.92 -8.28 11.31
CA PHE A 61 -24.27 -7.42 12.30
C PHE A 61 -23.73 -6.12 11.66
N PHE A 62 -22.99 -6.21 10.54
CA PHE A 62 -22.45 -5.03 9.85
C PHE A 62 -23.56 -4.12 9.32
N LYS A 63 -24.60 -4.70 8.70
CA LYS A 63 -25.74 -3.93 8.21
C LYS A 63 -26.38 -3.11 9.32
N GLU A 64 -26.69 -3.76 10.44
CA GLU A 64 -27.34 -3.08 11.57
C GLU A 64 -26.40 -2.06 12.21
N TYR A 65 -25.12 -2.40 12.40
CA TYR A 65 -24.14 -1.50 13.01
C TYR A 65 -23.94 -0.23 12.19
N LEU A 66 -23.91 -0.34 10.86
CA LEU A 66 -23.72 0.77 9.93
C LEU A 66 -24.97 1.66 9.74
N VAL A 67 -26.11 1.33 10.35
CA VAL A 67 -27.28 2.23 10.35
C VAL A 67 -26.97 3.53 11.10
N ASP A 68 -26.34 3.41 12.28
CA ASP A 68 -26.07 4.54 13.18
C ASP A 68 -24.58 4.88 13.33
N ASN A 69 -23.67 4.07 12.75
CA ASN A 69 -22.22 4.23 12.90
C ASN A 69 -21.53 4.34 11.55
N SER A 70 -20.36 4.99 11.54
CA SER A 70 -19.53 5.10 10.35
C SER A 70 -18.76 3.80 10.05
N LEU A 71 -18.21 3.69 8.84
CA LEU A 71 -17.26 2.64 8.51
C LEU A 71 -16.04 2.68 9.44
N ASP A 72 -15.53 3.87 9.80
CA ASP A 72 -14.38 4.01 10.70
C ASP A 72 -14.68 3.44 12.10
N ASP A 73 -15.90 3.63 12.60
CA ASP A 73 -16.36 3.02 13.85
C ASP A 73 -16.42 1.49 13.73
N LEU A 74 -16.91 0.97 12.60
CA LEU A 74 -16.94 -0.46 12.32
C LEU A 74 -15.52 -1.05 12.28
N ILE A 75 -14.59 -0.41 11.57
CA ILE A 75 -13.20 -0.83 11.51
C ILE A 75 -12.56 -0.75 12.91
N SER A 76 -12.86 0.28 13.69
CA SER A 76 -12.36 0.44 15.06
C SER A 76 -12.82 -0.70 15.98
N ILE A 77 -14.10 -1.11 15.92
CA ILE A 77 -14.58 -2.22 16.72
C ILE A 77 -14.03 -3.57 16.24
N LEU A 78 -13.81 -3.76 14.93
CA LEU A 78 -13.17 -4.96 14.39
C LEU A 78 -11.69 -5.07 14.80
N LYS A 79 -10.98 -3.93 14.88
CA LYS A 79 -9.61 -3.85 15.41
C LYS A 79 -9.56 -4.22 16.88
N ARG A 80 -10.46 -3.67 17.71
CA ARG A 80 -10.62 -4.07 19.12
C ARG A 80 -10.99 -5.55 19.24
N GLY A 81 -11.78 -6.06 18.29
CA GLY A 81 -12.14 -7.47 18.16
C GLY A 81 -11.00 -8.39 17.71
N LYS A 82 -9.86 -7.83 17.26
CA LYS A 82 -8.72 -8.55 16.69
C LYS A 82 -9.08 -9.45 15.50
N VAL A 83 -10.03 -8.99 14.68
CA VAL A 83 -10.52 -9.74 13.50
C VAL A 83 -10.43 -8.92 12.20
N GLU A 84 -10.02 -7.66 12.27
CA GLU A 84 -9.97 -6.76 11.12
C GLU A 84 -8.93 -7.17 10.07
N ASP A 85 -7.84 -7.85 10.45
CA ASP A 85 -6.88 -8.45 9.51
C ASP A 85 -7.39 -9.73 8.84
N ASN A 86 -8.44 -10.32 9.38
CA ASN A 86 -8.90 -11.66 9.05
C ASN A 86 -10.34 -11.66 8.53
N LEU A 87 -10.80 -10.61 7.85
CA LEU A 87 -12.19 -10.51 7.38
C LEU A 87 -12.57 -11.66 6.42
N LEU A 88 -11.62 -12.17 5.66
CA LEU A 88 -11.83 -13.35 4.81
C LEU A 88 -12.09 -14.63 5.62
N GLU A 89 -11.64 -14.70 6.88
CA GLU A 89 -11.86 -15.88 7.72
C GLU A 89 -13.33 -16.07 8.13
N PHE A 90 -14.16 -15.02 8.01
CA PHE A 90 -15.62 -15.14 8.16
C PHE A 90 -16.27 -16.00 7.07
N PHE A 91 -15.62 -16.10 5.90
CA PHE A 91 -16.11 -16.91 4.80
C PHE A 91 -15.74 -18.38 5.00
N PRO A 92 -16.62 -19.32 4.58
CA PRO A 92 -16.24 -20.71 4.42
C PRO A 92 -14.96 -20.83 3.58
N SER A 93 -14.08 -21.79 3.91
CA SER A 93 -12.76 -21.95 3.27
C SER A 93 -12.79 -21.92 1.75
N ALA A 94 -13.81 -22.56 1.13
CA ALA A 94 -14.00 -22.60 -0.32
C ALA A 94 -14.34 -21.24 -0.98
N LYS A 95 -14.65 -20.20 -0.20
CA LYS A 95 -15.06 -18.86 -0.66
C LYS A 95 -14.14 -17.75 -0.16
N ARG A 96 -12.96 -18.08 0.38
CA ARG A 96 -12.01 -17.09 0.87
C ARG A 96 -11.21 -16.48 -0.28
N SER A 97 -11.81 -15.54 -0.99
CA SER A 97 -11.13 -14.75 -2.02
C SER A 97 -11.60 -13.29 -2.00
N ALA A 98 -10.80 -12.40 -2.58
CA ALA A 98 -11.14 -10.99 -2.70
C ALA A 98 -12.41 -10.80 -3.55
N GLU A 99 -12.58 -11.62 -4.59
CA GLU A 99 -13.73 -11.59 -5.48
C GLU A 99 -15.01 -12.01 -4.73
N CYS A 100 -14.96 -13.10 -3.95
CA CYS A 100 -16.09 -13.53 -3.14
C CYS A 100 -16.46 -12.50 -2.06
N PHE A 101 -15.46 -11.84 -1.45
CA PHE A 101 -15.69 -10.76 -0.50
C PHE A 101 -16.41 -9.59 -1.15
N SER A 102 -15.87 -9.11 -2.27
CA SER A 102 -16.41 -7.97 -3.04
C SER A 102 -17.83 -8.27 -3.52
N GLU A 103 -18.06 -9.45 -4.12
CA GLU A 103 -19.38 -9.86 -4.59
C GLU A 103 -20.41 -9.94 -3.45
N HIS A 104 -20.05 -10.54 -2.32
CA HIS A 104 -20.95 -10.71 -1.18
C HIS A 104 -21.35 -9.36 -0.58
N PHE A 105 -20.38 -8.54 -0.19
CA PHE A 105 -20.67 -7.28 0.50
C PHE A 105 -21.25 -6.21 -0.42
N SER A 106 -20.97 -6.24 -1.73
CA SER A 106 -21.62 -5.37 -2.71
C SER A 106 -23.11 -5.69 -2.85
N LYS A 107 -23.50 -6.97 -2.90
CA LYS A 107 -24.92 -7.38 -2.93
C LYS A 107 -25.68 -6.91 -1.70
N GLU A 108 -24.98 -6.77 -0.59
CA GLU A 108 -25.52 -6.35 0.70
C GLU A 108 -25.44 -4.83 0.93
N GLY A 109 -25.04 -4.05 -0.09
CA GLY A 109 -25.00 -2.59 -0.06
C GLY A 109 -23.80 -1.98 0.68
N MET A 110 -22.82 -2.79 1.09
CA MET A 110 -21.65 -2.35 1.87
C MET A 110 -20.45 -2.00 0.98
N LEU A 111 -20.66 -1.13 0.00
CA LEU A 111 -19.62 -0.75 -0.98
C LEU A 111 -18.38 -0.14 -0.33
N ALA A 112 -18.56 0.70 0.69
CA ALA A 112 -17.43 1.32 1.41
C ALA A 112 -16.55 0.28 2.13
N LEU A 113 -17.14 -0.83 2.62
CA LEU A 113 -16.38 -1.94 3.20
C LEU A 113 -15.60 -2.72 2.13
N VAL A 114 -16.17 -2.86 0.93
CA VAL A 114 -15.49 -3.47 -0.22
C VAL A 114 -14.29 -2.63 -0.63
N GLU A 115 -14.47 -1.33 -0.83
CA GLU A 115 -13.39 -0.40 -1.15
C GLU A 115 -12.28 -0.40 -0.09
N TYR A 116 -12.66 -0.44 1.19
CA TYR A 116 -11.72 -0.57 2.30
C TYR A 116 -10.89 -1.87 2.21
N ASN A 117 -11.55 -3.00 2.00
CA ASN A 117 -10.88 -4.30 1.91
C ASN A 117 -9.96 -4.38 0.68
N GLU A 118 -10.40 -3.86 -0.48
CA GLU A 118 -9.58 -3.78 -1.69
C GLU A 118 -8.33 -2.93 -1.46
N LYS A 119 -8.49 -1.75 -0.86
CA LYS A 119 -7.36 -0.88 -0.48
C LYS A 119 -6.42 -1.57 0.49
N LYS A 120 -6.95 -2.23 1.52
CA LYS A 120 -6.14 -2.95 2.51
C LYS A 120 -5.36 -4.10 1.88
N ILE A 121 -5.99 -4.91 1.03
CA ILE A 121 -5.32 -5.99 0.30
C ILE A 121 -4.21 -5.42 -0.58
N PHE A 122 -4.47 -4.30 -1.27
CA PHE A 122 -3.46 -3.62 -2.07
C PHE A 122 -2.27 -3.16 -1.23
N GLU A 123 -2.51 -2.51 -0.09
CA GLU A 123 -1.46 -2.06 0.85
C GLU A 123 -0.62 -3.23 1.39
N VAL A 124 -1.25 -4.36 1.73
CA VAL A 124 -0.54 -5.58 2.16
C VAL A 124 0.35 -6.12 1.06
N LYS A 125 -0.17 -6.26 -0.17
CA LYS A 125 0.63 -6.71 -1.33
C LYS A 125 1.80 -5.78 -1.60
N LEU A 126 1.58 -4.47 -1.50
CA LEU A 126 2.62 -3.45 -1.67
C LEU A 126 3.72 -3.61 -0.61
N LYS A 127 3.34 -3.80 0.66
CA LYS A 127 4.29 -4.04 1.76
C LYS A 127 5.09 -5.32 1.57
N GLU A 128 4.45 -6.41 1.16
CA GLU A 128 5.12 -7.69 0.89
C GLU A 128 6.11 -7.56 -0.28
N MET A 129 5.71 -6.91 -1.37
CA MET A 129 6.59 -6.63 -2.51
C MET A 129 7.79 -5.78 -2.08
N LYS A 130 7.54 -4.71 -1.32
CA LYS A 130 8.60 -3.85 -0.79
C LYS A 130 9.61 -4.67 0.02
N SER A 131 9.13 -5.48 0.97
CA SER A 131 9.99 -6.33 1.79
C SER A 131 10.81 -7.32 0.96
N ALA A 132 10.20 -7.98 -0.03
CA ALA A 132 10.87 -8.96 -0.88
C ALA A 132 11.95 -8.32 -1.78
N LEU A 133 11.67 -7.15 -2.35
CA LEU A 133 12.62 -6.43 -3.19
C LEU A 133 13.76 -5.81 -2.37
N THR A 134 13.47 -5.25 -1.19
CA THR A 134 14.53 -4.77 -0.29
C THR A 134 15.50 -5.89 0.08
N ALA A 135 15.01 -7.12 0.31
CA ALA A 135 15.86 -8.28 0.57
C ALA A 135 16.78 -8.59 -0.62
N GLN A 136 16.23 -8.71 -1.84
CA GLN A 136 17.02 -8.95 -3.06
C GLN A 136 18.09 -7.88 -3.30
N ILE A 137 17.73 -6.62 -3.08
CA ILE A 137 18.65 -5.48 -3.23
C ILE A 137 19.75 -5.51 -2.17
N THR A 138 19.42 -5.84 -0.94
CA THR A 138 20.38 -5.95 0.18
C THR A 138 21.35 -7.11 -0.03
N GLU A 139 20.86 -8.21 -0.60
CA GLU A 139 21.65 -9.39 -0.97
C GLU A 139 22.45 -9.20 -2.26
N GLU A 140 22.39 -8.01 -2.88
CA GLU A 140 23.06 -7.68 -4.15
C GLU A 140 22.73 -8.69 -5.27
N THR A 141 21.46 -9.13 -5.33
CA THR A 141 20.94 -10.02 -6.37
C THR A 141 21.18 -9.42 -7.76
N ASP A 142 21.35 -10.25 -8.79
CA ASP A 142 21.56 -9.78 -10.15
C ASP A 142 20.41 -8.86 -10.61
N ILE A 143 20.76 -7.71 -11.20
CA ILE A 143 19.79 -6.67 -11.57
C ILE A 143 18.77 -7.21 -12.60
N ALA A 144 19.15 -8.12 -13.49
CA ALA A 144 18.23 -8.69 -14.47
C ALA A 144 17.18 -9.61 -13.80
N GLU A 145 17.59 -10.35 -12.76
CA GLU A 145 16.68 -11.17 -11.95
C GLU A 145 15.70 -10.30 -11.15
N VAL A 146 16.18 -9.21 -10.55
CA VAL A 146 15.32 -8.25 -9.85
C VAL A 146 14.33 -7.60 -10.81
N ILE A 147 14.77 -7.20 -12.02
CA ILE A 147 13.89 -6.66 -13.07
C ILE A 147 12.77 -7.65 -13.41
N GLU A 148 13.10 -8.93 -13.62
CA GLU A 148 12.09 -9.94 -13.95
C GLU A 148 11.11 -10.17 -12.80
N THR A 149 11.62 -10.18 -11.57
CA THR A 149 10.77 -10.27 -10.38
C THR A 149 9.80 -9.10 -10.30
N VAL A 150 10.26 -7.86 -10.53
CA VAL A 150 9.39 -6.67 -10.53
C VAL A 150 8.35 -6.77 -11.64
N LYS A 151 8.72 -7.14 -12.87
CA LYS A 151 7.78 -7.31 -13.99
C LYS A 151 6.67 -8.32 -13.66
N GLN A 152 7.04 -9.46 -13.09
CA GLN A 152 6.08 -10.50 -12.70
C GLN A 152 5.13 -9.98 -11.62
N ARG A 153 5.65 -9.32 -10.57
CA ARG A 153 4.83 -8.76 -9.47
C ARG A 153 3.89 -7.66 -9.96
N VAL A 154 4.35 -6.78 -10.84
CA VAL A 154 3.53 -5.72 -11.46
C VAL A 154 2.36 -6.32 -12.24
N LYS A 155 2.62 -7.37 -13.01
CA LYS A 155 1.59 -8.09 -13.77
C LYS A 155 0.57 -8.78 -12.87
N ASP A 156 1.02 -9.49 -11.84
CA ASP A 156 0.15 -10.27 -10.95
C ASP A 156 -0.73 -9.39 -10.07
N ALA A 157 -0.18 -8.28 -9.56
CA ALA A 157 -0.89 -7.35 -8.69
C ALA A 157 -1.56 -6.18 -9.45
N LYS A 158 -1.38 -6.09 -10.78
CA LYS A 158 -1.87 -4.98 -11.63
C LYS A 158 -1.50 -3.60 -11.05
N LEU A 159 -0.24 -3.46 -10.64
CA LEU A 159 0.22 -2.23 -9.99
C LEU A 159 0.28 -1.07 -10.98
N PRO A 160 -0.18 0.14 -10.60
CA PRO A 160 0.04 1.33 -11.41
C PRO A 160 1.54 1.64 -11.54
N ASP A 161 2.00 2.01 -12.74
CA ASP A 161 3.42 2.31 -13.00
C ASP A 161 4.01 3.36 -12.04
N VAL A 162 3.20 4.37 -11.68
CA VAL A 162 3.56 5.40 -10.69
C VAL A 162 3.92 4.78 -9.33
N GLU A 163 3.13 3.80 -8.87
CA GLU A 163 3.41 3.11 -7.60
C GLU A 163 4.66 2.24 -7.71
N VAL A 164 4.91 1.64 -8.88
CA VAL A 164 6.14 0.86 -9.12
C VAL A 164 7.38 1.73 -8.95
N VAL A 165 7.41 2.90 -9.60
CA VAL A 165 8.54 3.85 -9.49
C VAL A 165 8.77 4.27 -8.04
N ARG A 166 7.69 4.58 -7.29
CA ARG A 166 7.77 4.95 -5.87
C ARG A 166 8.34 3.83 -5.01
N ILE A 167 7.88 2.60 -5.21
CA ILE A 167 8.36 1.42 -4.47
C ILE A 167 9.82 1.17 -4.79
N LEU A 168 10.22 1.22 -6.07
CA LEU A 168 11.60 0.97 -6.49
C LEU A 168 12.57 1.94 -5.81
N TRP A 169 12.24 3.23 -5.79
CA TRP A 169 13.03 4.22 -5.05
C TRP A 169 13.09 3.88 -3.55
N ASP A 170 11.95 3.56 -2.93
CA ASP A 170 11.90 3.21 -1.51
C ASP A 170 12.76 1.99 -1.18
N VAL A 171 12.71 0.91 -1.97
CA VAL A 171 13.47 -0.32 -1.69
C VAL A 171 14.96 -0.14 -1.90
N ILE A 172 15.36 0.70 -2.87
CA ILE A 172 16.76 1.09 -3.10
C ILE A 172 17.26 1.85 -1.87
N MET A 173 16.51 2.86 -1.41
CA MET A 173 16.93 3.69 -0.28
C MET A 173 16.88 2.94 1.07
N ASP A 174 15.91 2.04 1.27
CA ASP A 174 15.79 1.23 2.48
C ASP A 174 16.94 0.20 2.62
N ALA A 175 17.56 -0.20 1.50
CA ALA A 175 18.73 -1.08 1.50
C ALA A 175 20.05 -0.35 1.81
N VAL A 176 20.05 0.99 1.92
CA VAL A 176 21.27 1.76 2.21
C VAL A 176 21.75 1.47 3.64
N GLN A 177 23.01 1.05 3.76
CA GLN A 177 23.65 0.83 5.06
C GLN A 177 24.14 2.16 5.67
N TRP A 178 23.35 2.71 6.61
CA TRP A 178 23.64 3.97 7.28
C TRP A 178 24.62 3.79 8.46
N SER A 179 25.63 4.67 8.50
CA SER A 179 26.56 4.86 9.62
C SER A 179 26.09 5.99 10.54
N GLY A 180 26.04 5.74 11.85
CA GLY A 180 25.66 6.75 12.85
C GLY A 180 26.73 7.83 13.11
N LYS A 181 27.95 7.66 12.59
CA LYS A 181 29.10 8.52 12.92
C LYS A 181 29.69 9.28 11.73
N ASN A 182 29.38 8.87 10.50
CA ASN A 182 30.05 9.41 9.31
C ASN A 182 29.06 9.84 8.24
N GLN A 183 28.80 11.14 8.18
CA GLN A 183 27.87 11.74 7.20
C GLN A 183 28.38 11.60 5.75
N GLN A 184 29.68 11.68 5.52
CA GLN A 184 30.25 11.50 4.17
C GLN A 184 30.11 10.04 3.70
N GLN A 185 30.30 9.08 4.60
CA GLN A 185 30.07 7.67 4.27
C GLN A 185 28.60 7.44 3.90
N ASN A 186 27.67 8.02 4.64
CA ASN A 186 26.24 7.94 4.34
C ASN A 186 25.90 8.50 2.96
N ALA A 187 26.48 9.64 2.61
CA ALA A 187 26.36 10.23 1.28
C ALA A 187 26.84 9.29 0.18
N ASN A 188 28.05 8.74 0.34
CA ASN A 188 28.64 7.83 -0.63
C ASN A 188 27.84 6.52 -0.74
N SER A 189 27.33 5.98 0.37
CA SER A 189 26.50 4.78 0.37
C SER A 189 25.19 4.99 -0.39
N ALA A 190 24.50 6.11 -0.16
CA ALA A 190 23.27 6.44 -0.87
C ALA A 190 23.51 6.60 -2.38
N LEU A 191 24.52 7.39 -2.77
CA LEU A 191 24.85 7.58 -4.18
C LEU A 191 25.32 6.29 -4.86
N ARG A 192 26.10 5.45 -4.17
CA ARG A 192 26.48 4.12 -4.67
C ARG A 192 25.23 3.28 -4.94
N GLN A 193 24.27 3.28 -4.02
CA GLN A 193 23.04 2.52 -4.16
C GLN A 193 22.23 2.97 -5.39
N VAL A 194 22.06 4.29 -5.56
CA VAL A 194 21.38 4.87 -6.73
C VAL A 194 22.07 4.46 -8.03
N LYS A 195 23.40 4.54 -8.11
CA LYS A 195 24.18 4.14 -9.30
C LYS A 195 24.08 2.65 -9.60
N THR A 196 24.27 1.79 -8.58
CA THR A 196 24.19 0.33 -8.75
C THR A 196 22.84 -0.08 -9.32
N TRP A 197 21.75 0.53 -8.85
CA TRP A 197 20.39 0.14 -9.22
C TRP A 197 19.74 1.08 -10.26
N ALA A 198 20.53 1.94 -10.92
CA ALA A 198 20.02 2.88 -11.90
C ALA A 198 19.36 2.16 -13.10
N LYS A 199 19.93 1.04 -13.56
CA LYS A 199 19.32 0.22 -14.63
C LYS A 199 17.94 -0.32 -14.24
N LEU A 200 17.74 -0.65 -12.97
CA LEU A 200 16.42 -1.06 -12.46
C LEU A 200 15.44 0.12 -12.56
N LEU A 201 15.81 1.31 -12.09
CA LEU A 201 14.96 2.51 -12.19
C LEU A 201 14.65 2.87 -13.66
N ASN A 202 15.66 2.90 -14.53
CA ASN A 202 15.53 3.20 -15.96
C ASN A 202 14.51 2.25 -16.64
N THR A 203 14.57 0.95 -16.32
CA THR A 203 13.64 -0.05 -16.88
C THR A 203 12.16 0.27 -16.63
N PHE A 204 11.84 0.95 -15.52
CA PHE A 204 10.47 1.30 -15.15
C PHE A 204 10.13 2.79 -15.32
N CYS A 205 11.11 3.68 -15.44
CA CYS A 205 10.92 5.09 -15.80
C CYS A 205 10.86 5.24 -17.32
N THR A 206 9.79 4.72 -17.93
CA THR A 206 9.68 4.58 -19.40
C THR A 206 9.27 5.84 -20.15
N ASN A 207 8.96 6.93 -19.44
CA ASN A 207 8.53 8.20 -20.03
C ASN A 207 8.67 9.35 -19.01
N GLY A 208 8.65 10.59 -19.51
CA GLY A 208 8.83 11.79 -18.69
C GLY A 208 7.83 11.97 -17.54
N LYS A 209 6.63 11.37 -17.59
CA LYS A 209 5.70 11.39 -16.45
C LYS A 209 6.22 10.55 -15.28
N LEU A 210 6.77 9.37 -15.57
CA LEU A 210 7.32 8.46 -14.57
C LEU A 210 8.66 8.97 -14.03
N GLU A 211 9.48 9.56 -14.90
CA GLU A 211 10.70 10.25 -14.49
C GLU A 211 10.40 11.45 -13.56
N LEU A 212 9.39 12.27 -13.90
CA LEU A 212 8.98 13.39 -13.06
C LEU A 212 8.47 12.92 -11.69
N GLU A 213 7.73 11.81 -11.67
CA GLU A 213 7.30 11.18 -10.42
C GLU A 213 8.48 10.70 -9.57
N LEU A 214 9.51 10.12 -10.19
CA LEU A 214 10.75 9.76 -9.51
C LEU A 214 11.41 10.99 -8.87
N ILE A 215 11.55 12.10 -9.61
CA ILE A 215 12.13 13.35 -9.06
C ILE A 215 11.30 13.86 -7.87
N TYR A 216 9.96 13.84 -7.95
CA TYR A 216 9.13 14.23 -6.82
C TYR A 216 9.29 13.31 -5.61
N LYS A 217 9.42 12.00 -5.82
CA LYS A 217 9.66 11.05 -4.74
C LYS A 217 11.01 11.31 -4.06
N VAL A 218 12.07 11.52 -4.84
CA VAL A 218 13.40 11.92 -4.36
C VAL A 218 13.33 13.23 -3.58
N GLN A 219 12.68 14.26 -4.14
CA GLN A 219 12.49 15.57 -3.51
C GLN A 219 11.84 15.45 -2.12
N MET A 220 10.76 14.67 -2.04
CA MET A 220 10.01 14.45 -0.79
C MET A 220 10.88 13.79 0.26
N GLN A 221 11.58 12.71 -0.09
CA GLN A 221 12.42 11.98 0.86
C GLN A 221 13.66 12.78 1.28
N CYS A 222 14.32 13.49 0.35
CA CYS A 222 15.42 14.39 0.67
C CYS A 222 15.00 15.52 1.61
N TYR A 223 13.75 15.98 1.53
CA TYR A 223 13.23 17.00 2.44
C TYR A 223 12.91 16.44 3.84
N GLU A 224 12.45 15.19 3.91
CA GLU A 224 12.06 14.54 5.16
C GLU A 224 13.26 13.96 5.94
N ASP A 225 14.33 13.57 5.24
CA ASP A 225 15.54 13.02 5.85
C ASP A 225 16.72 14.01 5.76
N ALA A 226 17.12 14.55 6.92
CA ALA A 226 18.25 15.46 7.05
C ALA A 226 19.58 14.88 6.51
N LYS A 227 19.74 13.55 6.47
CA LYS A 227 20.92 12.88 5.90
C LYS A 227 20.98 13.05 4.38
N LEU A 228 19.81 13.14 3.73
CA LEU A 228 19.64 13.19 2.28
C LEU A 228 19.46 14.61 1.74
N MET A 229 19.09 15.57 2.59
CA MET A 229 18.77 16.93 2.18
C MET A 229 19.84 17.59 1.29
N LYS A 230 21.12 17.39 1.59
CA LYS A 230 22.22 17.96 0.80
C LYS A 230 22.56 17.16 -0.46
N LEU A 231 22.07 15.94 -0.59
CA LEU A 231 22.39 15.02 -1.68
C LEU A 231 21.44 15.15 -2.87
N PHE A 232 20.35 15.90 -2.75
CA PHE A 232 19.37 16.02 -3.82
C PHE A 232 20.01 16.36 -5.20
N PRO A 233 20.90 17.37 -5.33
CA PRO A 233 21.51 17.68 -6.62
C PRO A 233 22.40 16.55 -7.15
N GLU A 234 23.15 15.89 -6.27
CA GLU A 234 24.03 14.78 -6.64
C GLU A 234 23.25 13.54 -7.06
N ILE A 235 22.10 13.28 -6.42
CA ILE A 235 21.19 12.20 -6.81
C ILE A 235 20.59 12.48 -8.19
N VAL A 236 20.07 13.70 -8.42
CA VAL A 236 19.47 14.07 -9.72
C VAL A 236 20.51 13.97 -10.83
N ARG A 237 21.72 14.51 -10.63
CA ARG A 237 22.82 14.36 -11.59
C ARG A 237 23.17 12.90 -11.82
N SER A 238 23.27 12.09 -10.76
CA SER A 238 23.58 10.67 -10.90
C SER A 238 22.49 9.89 -11.65
N LEU A 239 21.23 10.31 -11.57
CA LEU A 239 20.14 9.69 -12.33
C LEU A 239 20.15 10.13 -13.80
N TYR A 240 20.51 11.39 -14.07
CA TYR A 240 20.77 11.90 -15.42
C TYR A 240 21.94 11.16 -16.08
N ASP A 241 23.10 11.08 -15.42
CA ASP A 241 24.31 10.40 -15.90
C ASP A 241 24.12 8.89 -16.17
N GLN A 242 23.00 8.30 -15.74
CA GLN A 242 22.67 6.88 -15.91
C GLN A 242 21.44 6.68 -16.82
N ASP A 243 21.06 7.73 -17.57
CA ASP A 243 19.93 7.74 -18.49
C ASP A 243 18.58 7.40 -17.83
N VAL A 244 18.45 7.64 -16.51
CA VAL A 244 17.19 7.40 -15.78
C VAL A 244 16.26 8.61 -15.89
N LEU A 245 16.82 9.83 -15.94
CA LEU A 245 16.07 11.07 -16.08
C LEU A 245 16.51 11.78 -17.35
N ALA A 246 15.57 12.13 -18.22
CA ALA A 246 15.84 12.97 -19.37
C ALA A 246 16.06 14.43 -18.94
N GLU A 247 16.86 15.15 -19.74
CA GLU A 247 17.10 16.59 -19.56
C GLU A 247 15.78 17.38 -19.50
N ASP A 248 14.89 17.16 -20.48
CA ASP A 248 13.57 17.77 -20.57
C ASP A 248 12.76 17.60 -19.28
N THR A 249 12.82 16.43 -18.64
CA THR A 249 12.12 16.15 -17.39
C THR A 249 12.71 16.98 -16.24
N ILE A 250 14.04 17.09 -16.17
CA ILE A 250 14.74 17.87 -15.15
C ILE A 250 14.42 19.35 -15.31
N LEU A 251 14.49 19.88 -16.53
CA LEU A 251 14.13 21.27 -16.85
C LEU A 251 12.65 21.55 -16.56
N HIS A 252 11.76 20.61 -16.89
CA HIS A 252 10.34 20.71 -16.56
C HIS A 252 10.12 20.77 -15.05
N TRP A 253 10.74 19.87 -14.28
CA TRP A 253 10.64 19.88 -12.83
C TRP A 253 11.16 21.20 -12.23
N PHE A 254 12.30 21.69 -12.72
CA PHE A 254 12.94 22.92 -12.25
C PHE A 254 12.05 24.14 -12.51
N ARG A 255 11.56 24.32 -13.73
CA ARG A 255 10.80 25.50 -14.15
C ARG A 255 9.32 25.46 -13.74
N LYS A 256 8.66 24.31 -13.91
CA LYS A 256 7.19 24.16 -13.83
C LYS A 256 6.69 23.17 -12.77
N GLY A 257 7.58 22.51 -12.04
CA GLY A 257 7.16 21.52 -11.06
C GLY A 257 6.20 22.07 -9.99
N THR A 258 5.26 21.23 -9.57
CA THR A 258 4.10 21.65 -8.76
C THR A 258 4.19 21.21 -7.30
N ASN A 259 5.07 20.27 -6.95
CA ASN A 259 5.24 19.82 -5.57
C ASN A 259 5.97 20.90 -4.75
N PRO A 260 5.33 21.53 -3.74
CA PRO A 260 5.90 22.65 -3.00
C PRO A 260 6.96 22.24 -1.97
N LYS A 261 7.01 20.96 -1.56
CA LYS A 261 7.77 20.53 -0.39
C LYS A 261 9.28 20.57 -0.64
N GLY A 262 9.99 21.51 -0.01
CA GLY A 262 11.42 21.73 -0.22
C GLY A 262 11.80 22.35 -1.56
N ARG A 263 10.82 22.69 -2.42
CA ARG A 263 11.05 23.14 -3.80
C ARG A 263 12.00 24.32 -3.90
N GLN A 264 11.78 25.38 -3.12
CA GLN A 264 12.62 26.58 -3.18
C GLN A 264 14.09 26.26 -2.85
N THR A 265 14.33 25.37 -1.89
CA THR A 265 15.67 24.95 -1.50
C THR A 265 16.32 24.12 -2.61
N PHE A 266 15.60 23.15 -3.17
CA PHE A 266 16.15 22.23 -4.15
C PHE A 266 16.33 22.85 -5.54
N VAL A 267 15.45 23.76 -5.96
CA VAL A 267 15.63 24.55 -7.18
C VAL A 267 16.93 25.35 -7.08
N LYS A 268 17.15 26.10 -6.00
CA LYS A 268 18.42 26.82 -5.79
C LYS A 268 19.64 25.90 -5.77
N ALA A 269 19.50 24.70 -5.18
CA ALA A 269 20.61 23.75 -5.10
C ALA A 269 20.93 23.08 -6.44
N LEU A 270 19.94 22.93 -7.34
CA LEU A 270 20.08 22.31 -8.65
C LEU A 270 20.42 23.32 -9.76
N GLU A 271 20.26 24.62 -9.51
CA GLU A 271 20.49 25.72 -10.47
C GLU A 271 21.84 25.61 -11.20
N PRO A 272 22.99 25.34 -10.55
CA PRO A 272 24.26 25.18 -11.27
C PRO A 272 24.29 24.01 -12.26
N PHE A 273 23.53 22.94 -11.97
CA PHE A 273 23.43 21.79 -12.87
C PHE A 273 22.48 22.08 -14.04
N VAL A 274 21.40 22.82 -13.80
CA VAL A 274 20.46 23.22 -14.85
C VAL A 274 21.11 24.19 -15.83
N ASN A 275 21.88 25.18 -15.35
CA ASN A 275 22.61 26.08 -16.23
C ASN A 275 23.58 25.29 -17.14
N TRP A 276 24.25 24.28 -16.59
CA TRP A 276 25.13 23.41 -17.37
C TRP A 276 24.38 22.58 -18.43
N LEU A 277 23.18 22.08 -18.13
CA LEU A 277 22.35 21.38 -19.12
C LEU A 277 21.97 22.31 -20.28
N GLU A 278 21.49 23.52 -19.94
CA GLU A 278 21.09 24.52 -20.94
C GLU A 278 22.28 25.01 -21.79
N GLU A 279 23.47 25.19 -21.21
CA GLU A 279 24.69 25.55 -21.93
C GLU A 279 25.18 24.42 -22.85
N ALA A 280 25.04 23.15 -22.44
CA ALA A 280 25.45 22.00 -23.24
C ALA A 280 24.58 21.82 -24.51
N GLU A 281 23.28 22.12 -24.43
CA GLU A 281 22.37 22.08 -25.58
C GLU A 281 22.67 23.20 -26.61
N GLU A 282 23.16 24.36 -26.16
CA GLU A 282 23.53 25.48 -27.06
C GLU A 282 24.85 25.25 -27.84
N GLU A 283 25.69 24.31 -27.41
CA GLU A 283 26.98 23.97 -28.04
C GLU A 283 26.91 22.80 -29.05
N GLU A 284 25.79 22.10 -29.15
CA GLU A 284 25.51 21.02 -30.14
C GLU A 284 24.71 21.49 -31.38
#